data_AF-A0A059LDP7-F1
#
_entry.id   AF-A0A059LDP7-F1
#
_cell.length_a   1.000
_cell.length_b   1.000
_cell.length_c   1.000
_cell.angle_alpha   90.00
_cell.angle_beta   90.00
_cell.angle_gamma   90.00
#
_symmetry.space_group_name_H-M   'P 1'
#
loop_
_entity.id
_entity.type
_entity.pdbx_description
1 polymer ?
#
loop_
_entity_poly.entity_id
_entity_poly.type
_entity_poly.pdbx_seq_one_letter_code
_entity_poly.pdbx_strand_id
1 'polypeptide(L)'
;MSTQRSGEHKGVLDTIKGKLGFSSEQDVQKEAHTYVKEQVESHGAPQTPGREGEMIKPTTDLWQKAEAETVRAEKATSEVRAVHEDVSRAAAEARRATEVGTQASAQVQAARGSALSAAETQQAREAEVARLEAQLAEAKRRAKQALERREEYEERARMLSAPAKDLRSEAKRLEKEAERAQARAREMAKSLEGMEEGPGAREEMREKTQQAEALRGEAAQMVGQVGREEEQARAMQAEAEKALQLARDAVRHADELATEYWKRRDEAKAMEARAK
;
A
#
# COMPACT_ATOMS: atom_id res chain seq x y z
N MET A 1 -15.08 -43.17 -7.31
CA MET A 1 -15.48 -43.09 -8.74
C MET A 1 -15.19 -41.69 -9.26
N SER A 2 -14.74 -41.60 -10.51
CA SER A 2 -14.44 -40.39 -11.30
C SER A 2 -13.14 -39.66 -10.99
N THR A 3 -12.27 -39.33 -11.94
CA THR A 3 -11.93 -39.84 -13.29
C THR A 3 -10.57 -39.21 -13.60
N GLN A 4 -9.68 -39.97 -14.24
CA GLN A 4 -8.42 -39.47 -14.79
C GLN A 4 -8.69 -38.46 -15.92
N ARG A 5 -7.92 -37.37 -15.94
CA ARG A 5 -7.48 -36.71 -17.18
C ARG A 5 -5.98 -36.50 -17.13
N SER A 6 -5.29 -37.32 -17.91
CA SER A 6 -3.97 -37.07 -18.45
C SER A 6 -3.94 -35.76 -19.22
N GLY A 7 -2.92 -34.95 -18.99
CA GLY A 7 -2.61 -33.76 -19.77
C GLY A 7 -1.19 -33.34 -19.43
N GLU A 8 -0.29 -33.58 -20.37
CA GLU A 8 1.15 -33.35 -20.28
C GLU A 8 1.47 -31.88 -19.99
N HIS A 9 2.26 -31.63 -18.95
CA HIS A 9 3.01 -30.37 -18.83
C HIS A 9 4.51 -30.68 -18.94
N LYS A 10 4.92 -31.06 -20.14
CA LYS A 10 6.28 -30.78 -20.61
C LYS A 10 6.37 -29.28 -20.92
N GLY A 11 7.45 -28.64 -20.48
CA GLY A 11 7.90 -27.38 -21.08
C GLY A 11 7.56 -26.11 -20.32
N VAL A 12 8.35 -25.81 -19.28
CA VAL A 12 8.72 -24.41 -18.95
C VAL A 12 10.23 -24.31 -18.67
N LEU A 13 10.86 -25.38 -18.17
CA LEU A 13 12.32 -25.46 -18.04
C LEU A 13 13.04 -25.82 -19.36
N ASP A 14 12.39 -26.50 -20.30
CA ASP A 14 12.97 -26.76 -21.64
C ASP A 14 12.95 -25.53 -22.55
N THR A 15 12.07 -24.56 -22.31
CA THR A 15 11.99 -23.32 -23.13
C THR A 15 13.07 -22.31 -22.75
N ILE A 16 13.63 -22.38 -21.53
CA ILE A 16 14.76 -21.54 -21.11
C ILE A 16 16.08 -22.14 -21.63
N LYS A 17 16.17 -23.46 -21.76
CA LYS A 17 17.33 -24.13 -22.38
C LYS A 17 17.43 -23.88 -23.90
N GLY A 18 16.31 -23.56 -24.56
CA GLY A 18 16.29 -23.17 -25.98
C GLY A 18 16.68 -21.71 -26.28
N LYS A 19 16.75 -20.82 -25.28
CA LYS A 19 17.16 -19.41 -25.48
C LYS A 19 18.59 -19.10 -25.06
N LEU A 20 19.27 -20.05 -24.42
CA LEU A 20 20.70 -19.99 -24.08
C LEU A 20 21.35 -21.20 -24.73
N GLY A 21 21.72 -21.06 -26.01
CA GLY A 21 22.09 -22.13 -26.93
C GLY A 21 23.19 -23.07 -26.43
N PHE A 22 22.78 -24.14 -25.74
CA PHE A 22 23.63 -25.28 -25.37
C PHE A 22 22.85 -26.60 -25.48
N SER A 23 22.68 -27.06 -26.72
CA SER A 23 22.59 -28.48 -27.15
C SER A 23 22.57 -28.48 -28.68
N SER A 24 23.23 -29.34 -29.42
CA SER A 24 24.02 -30.55 -29.18
C SER A 24 24.77 -30.83 -30.50
N GLU A 25 25.81 -31.65 -30.41
CA GLU A 25 26.37 -32.54 -31.43
C GLU A 25 25.98 -32.39 -32.93
N GLN A 26 27.04 -32.56 -33.72
CA GLN A 26 27.11 -33.03 -35.10
C GLN A 26 27.02 -32.01 -36.26
N ASP A 27 28.22 -31.81 -36.81
CA ASP A 27 28.57 -32.08 -38.20
C ASP A 27 28.11 -31.14 -39.32
N VAL A 28 29.08 -31.01 -40.24
CA VAL A 28 29.02 -30.55 -41.63
C VAL A 28 29.09 -29.04 -41.88
N GLN A 29 30.30 -28.56 -42.16
CA GLN A 29 30.74 -28.08 -43.49
C GLN A 29 32.21 -27.59 -43.35
N LYS A 30 33.22 -28.39 -43.74
CA LYS A 30 33.82 -28.42 -45.10
C LYS A 30 33.93 -27.02 -45.72
N GLU A 31 35.13 -26.44 -45.67
CA GLU A 31 35.74 -25.79 -46.82
C GLU A 31 37.27 -25.71 -46.66
N ALA A 32 37.92 -25.81 -47.82
CA ALA A 32 39.23 -26.39 -48.03
C ALA A 32 40.40 -25.52 -47.55
N HIS A 33 41.27 -26.11 -46.71
CA HIS A 33 42.68 -25.74 -46.71
C HIS A 33 43.42 -26.60 -47.72
N THR A 34 43.32 -26.21 -49.00
CA THR A 34 44.43 -26.39 -49.92
C THR A 34 45.53 -25.44 -49.47
N TYR A 35 46.71 -25.93 -49.13
CA TYR A 35 47.98 -25.40 -49.65
C TYR A 35 49.12 -26.39 -49.33
N VAL A 36 49.42 -27.18 -50.37
CA VAL A 36 50.75 -27.59 -50.85
C VAL A 36 51.73 -28.14 -49.81
N LYS A 37 51.70 -29.46 -49.63
CA LYS A 37 52.93 -30.24 -49.47
C LYS A 37 53.63 -30.20 -50.83
N GLU A 38 54.65 -29.37 -50.97
CA GLU A 38 55.57 -29.50 -52.09
C GLU A 38 56.46 -30.70 -51.79
N GLN A 39 55.99 -31.85 -52.27
CA GLN A 39 56.75 -33.07 -52.39
C GLN A 39 57.71 -32.82 -53.55
N VAL A 40 58.98 -32.58 -53.24
CA VAL A 40 60.04 -32.51 -54.26
C VAL A 40 60.22 -33.92 -54.82
N GLU A 41 59.42 -34.28 -55.82
CA GLU A 41 59.73 -35.37 -56.71
C GLU A 41 60.99 -34.98 -57.48
N SER A 42 62.09 -35.64 -57.11
CA SER A 42 63.34 -35.69 -57.86
C SER A 42 63.08 -36.35 -59.22
N HIS A 43 62.53 -35.59 -60.16
CA HIS A 43 62.50 -35.96 -61.56
C HIS A 43 63.85 -35.73 -62.21
N GLY A 44 64.40 -36.82 -62.73
CA GLY A 44 65.16 -36.86 -63.98
C GLY A 44 66.42 -36.01 -64.03
N ALA A 45 67.57 -36.65 -63.78
CA ALA A 45 68.82 -36.21 -64.37
C ALA A 45 68.62 -35.97 -65.89
N PRO A 46 68.96 -34.79 -66.43
CA PRO A 46 69.08 -34.64 -67.86
C PRO A 46 70.30 -35.45 -68.30
N GLN A 47 70.07 -36.44 -69.15
CA GLN A 47 71.11 -37.06 -69.95
C GLN A 47 71.86 -35.96 -70.71
N THR A 48 73.18 -35.98 -70.62
CA THR A 48 74.09 -35.22 -71.47
C THR A 48 74.16 -35.86 -72.85
N PRO A 49 73.88 -35.12 -73.94
CA PRO A 49 74.59 -35.31 -75.19
C PRO A 49 75.60 -34.17 -75.33
N GLY A 50 76.86 -34.55 -75.53
CA GLY A 50 77.96 -33.61 -75.67
C GLY A 50 77.81 -32.68 -76.87
N ARG A 51 78.33 -31.47 -76.73
CA ARG A 51 79.08 -30.82 -77.80
C ARG A 51 79.95 -29.71 -77.21
N GLU A 52 81.23 -29.82 -77.51
CA GLU A 52 82.21 -28.76 -77.38
C GLU A 52 81.75 -27.50 -78.12
N GLY A 53 82.06 -26.33 -77.56
CA GLY A 53 82.00 -25.07 -78.29
C GLY A 53 81.36 -23.93 -77.52
N GLU A 54 82.21 -22.99 -77.13
CA GLU A 54 81.95 -21.55 -77.07
C GLU A 54 81.43 -20.90 -75.79
N MET A 55 82.31 -20.00 -75.34
CA MET A 55 82.10 -18.79 -74.56
C MET A 55 81.68 -18.96 -73.10
N ILE A 56 82.71 -19.01 -72.26
CA ILE A 56 82.68 -18.43 -70.91
C ILE A 56 82.25 -16.96 -71.07
N LYS A 57 80.94 -16.69 -70.94
CA LYS A 57 80.45 -15.35 -70.60
C LYS A 57 80.95 -15.04 -69.19
N PRO A 58 81.33 -13.78 -68.89
CA PRO A 58 81.80 -13.44 -67.56
C PRO A 58 80.67 -13.77 -66.57
N THR A 59 80.98 -14.65 -65.64
CA THR A 59 80.10 -15.16 -64.58
C THR A 59 79.46 -14.03 -63.75
N THR A 60 80.04 -12.83 -63.79
CA THR A 60 79.54 -11.61 -63.14
C THR A 60 78.10 -11.23 -63.50
N ASP A 61 77.66 -11.39 -64.75
CA ASP A 61 76.31 -10.93 -65.16
C ASP A 61 75.20 -11.86 -64.65
N LEU A 62 75.48 -13.15 -64.49
CA LEU A 62 74.55 -14.13 -63.91
C LEU A 62 74.49 -13.98 -62.39
N TRP A 63 75.62 -13.73 -61.74
CA TRP A 63 75.68 -13.41 -60.30
C TRP A 63 74.94 -12.11 -59.99
N GLN A 64 75.15 -11.05 -60.76
CA GLN A 64 74.42 -9.79 -60.58
C GLN A 64 72.91 -9.92 -60.77
N LYS A 65 72.46 -10.78 -61.71
CA LYS A 65 71.03 -11.07 -61.88
C LYS A 65 70.46 -11.88 -60.72
N ALA A 66 71.19 -12.87 -60.23
CA ALA A 66 70.79 -13.65 -59.06
C ALA A 66 70.74 -12.77 -57.79
N GLU A 67 71.74 -11.90 -57.59
CA GLU A 67 71.76 -10.92 -56.49
C GLU A 67 70.63 -9.89 -56.60
N ALA A 68 70.32 -9.41 -57.81
CA ALA A 68 69.18 -8.51 -58.01
C ALA A 68 67.84 -9.21 -57.75
N GLU A 69 67.74 -10.51 -58.03
CA GLU A 69 66.56 -11.32 -57.76
C GLU A 69 66.42 -11.67 -56.27
N THR A 70 67.51 -11.96 -55.56
CA THR A 70 67.48 -12.14 -54.10
C THR A 70 67.13 -10.83 -53.38
N VAL A 71 67.70 -9.70 -53.78
CA VAL A 71 67.34 -8.37 -53.23
C VAL A 71 65.86 -8.06 -53.53
N ARG A 72 65.36 -8.41 -54.71
CA ARG A 72 63.93 -8.26 -55.04
C ARG A 72 63.05 -9.17 -54.18
N ALA A 73 63.47 -10.41 -53.92
CA ALA A 73 62.76 -11.36 -53.06
C ALA A 73 62.78 -10.94 -51.59
N GLU A 74 63.90 -10.42 -51.09
CA GLU A 74 64.02 -9.85 -49.74
C GLU A 74 63.14 -8.61 -49.57
N LYS A 75 63.11 -7.73 -50.59
CA LYS A 75 62.24 -6.56 -50.59
C LYS A 75 60.77 -6.98 -50.58
N ALA A 76 60.37 -7.92 -51.44
CA ALA A 76 59.02 -8.48 -51.45
C ALA A 76 58.65 -9.14 -50.09
N THR A 77 59.60 -9.85 -49.47
CA THR A 77 59.38 -10.47 -48.15
C THR A 77 59.20 -9.41 -47.06
N SER A 78 59.97 -8.31 -47.10
CA SER A 78 59.82 -7.19 -46.16
C SER A 78 58.50 -6.43 -46.35
N GLU A 79 58.05 -6.25 -47.59
CA GLU A 79 56.75 -5.66 -47.92
C GLU A 79 55.60 -6.55 -47.45
N VAL A 80 55.68 -7.87 -47.63
CA VAL A 80 54.70 -8.83 -47.09
C VAL A 80 54.66 -8.79 -45.57
N ARG A 81 55.81 -8.67 -44.89
CA ARG A 81 55.86 -8.55 -43.43
C ARG A 81 55.20 -7.26 -42.95
N ALA A 82 55.44 -6.14 -43.61
CA ALA A 82 54.81 -4.85 -43.30
C ALA A 82 53.28 -4.92 -43.46
N VAL A 83 52.79 -5.50 -44.57
CA VAL A 83 51.35 -5.71 -44.80
C VAL A 83 50.76 -6.64 -43.72
N HIS A 84 51.47 -7.70 -43.33
CA HIS A 84 51.01 -8.60 -42.27
C HIS A 84 50.92 -7.91 -40.90
N GLU A 85 51.88 -7.04 -40.56
CA GLU A 85 51.86 -6.25 -39.34
C GLU A 85 50.70 -5.24 -39.33
N ASP A 86 50.42 -4.58 -40.46
CA ASP A 86 49.30 -3.66 -40.60
C ASP A 86 47.94 -4.38 -40.54
N VAL A 87 47.81 -5.56 -41.17
CA VAL A 87 46.61 -6.40 -41.06
C VAL A 87 46.43 -6.89 -39.63
N SER A 88 47.50 -7.26 -38.94
CA SER A 88 47.45 -7.68 -37.54
C SER A 88 47.03 -6.53 -36.62
N ARG A 89 47.50 -5.30 -36.89
CA ARG A 89 47.09 -4.09 -36.17
C ARG A 89 45.61 -3.78 -36.42
N ALA A 90 45.17 -3.79 -37.68
CA ALA A 90 43.77 -3.56 -38.04
C ALA A 90 42.83 -4.63 -37.43
N ALA A 91 43.26 -5.89 -37.40
CA ALA A 91 42.51 -6.97 -36.75
C ALA A 91 42.43 -6.78 -35.22
N ALA A 92 43.50 -6.31 -34.58
CA ALA A 92 43.50 -5.99 -33.16
C ALA A 92 42.59 -4.79 -32.84
N GLU A 93 42.60 -3.75 -33.67
CA GLU A 93 41.70 -2.59 -33.56
C GLU A 93 40.23 -2.98 -33.77
N ALA A 94 39.94 -3.83 -34.75
CA ALA A 94 38.59 -4.36 -34.98
C ALA A 94 38.07 -5.20 -33.81
N ARG A 95 38.94 -6.01 -33.18
CA ARG A 95 38.59 -6.75 -31.94
C ARG A 95 38.28 -5.79 -30.79
N ARG A 96 39.12 -4.79 -30.56
CA ARG A 96 38.87 -3.75 -29.54
C ARG A 96 37.57 -2.99 -29.78
N ALA A 97 37.28 -2.61 -31.03
CA ALA A 97 36.03 -1.95 -31.38
C ALA A 97 34.81 -2.85 -31.12
N THR A 98 34.93 -4.14 -31.38
CA THR A 98 33.88 -5.13 -31.09
C THR A 98 33.68 -5.29 -29.57
N GLU A 99 34.77 -5.36 -28.79
CA GLU A 99 34.71 -5.39 -27.32
C GLU A 99 34.07 -4.13 -26.73
N VAL A 100 34.40 -2.95 -27.25
CA VAL A 100 33.75 -1.69 -26.85
C VAL A 100 32.26 -1.72 -27.23
N GLY A 101 31.91 -2.24 -28.41
CA GLY A 101 30.52 -2.38 -28.85
C GLY A 101 29.70 -3.33 -27.96
N THR A 102 30.29 -4.47 -27.54
CA THR A 102 29.62 -5.41 -26.64
C THR A 102 29.46 -4.84 -25.23
N GLN A 103 30.48 -4.15 -24.70
CA GLN A 103 30.41 -3.46 -23.41
C GLN A 103 29.36 -2.34 -23.43
N ALA A 104 29.32 -1.52 -24.47
CA ALA A 104 28.32 -0.47 -24.62
C ALA A 104 26.89 -1.06 -24.71
N SER A 105 26.71 -2.15 -25.46
CA SER A 105 25.42 -2.86 -25.55
C SER A 105 24.99 -3.42 -24.19
N ALA A 106 25.90 -4.03 -23.44
CA ALA A 106 25.64 -4.52 -22.09
C ALA A 106 25.27 -3.38 -21.12
N GLN A 107 25.95 -2.23 -21.19
CA GLN A 107 25.62 -1.06 -20.39
C GLN A 107 24.25 -0.48 -20.73
N VAL A 108 23.87 -0.41 -22.02
CA VAL A 108 22.54 0.03 -22.45
C VAL A 108 21.45 -0.91 -21.94
N GLN A 109 21.68 -2.24 -22.01
CA GLN A 109 20.74 -3.22 -21.47
C GLN A 109 20.58 -3.08 -19.95
N ALA A 110 21.68 -2.90 -19.22
CA ALA A 110 21.67 -2.68 -17.77
C ALA A 110 20.93 -1.39 -17.39
N ALA A 111 21.20 -0.28 -18.10
CA ALA A 111 20.52 0.99 -17.89
C ALA A 111 19.01 0.90 -18.19
N ARG A 112 18.62 0.18 -19.25
CA ARG A 112 17.21 -0.08 -19.57
C ARG A 112 16.52 -0.91 -18.50
N GLY A 113 17.17 -1.95 -17.98
CA GLY A 113 16.66 -2.74 -16.86
C GLY A 113 16.46 -1.91 -15.59
N SER A 114 17.43 -1.05 -15.26
CA SER A 114 17.34 -0.14 -14.12
C SER A 114 16.21 0.88 -14.29
N ALA A 115 16.05 1.47 -15.48
CA ALA A 115 14.97 2.41 -15.76
C ALA A 115 13.57 1.77 -15.66
N LEU A 116 13.42 0.52 -16.12
CA LEU A 116 12.16 -0.22 -15.98
C LEU A 116 11.82 -0.48 -14.51
N SER A 117 12.79 -0.94 -13.72
CA SER A 117 12.59 -1.14 -12.27
C SER A 117 12.29 0.17 -11.52
N ALA A 118 12.93 1.28 -11.91
CA ALA A 118 12.62 2.60 -11.37
C ALA A 118 11.19 3.05 -11.73
N ALA A 119 10.74 2.79 -12.96
CA ALA A 119 9.38 3.10 -13.38
C ALA A 119 8.33 2.26 -12.62
N GLU A 120 8.57 0.96 -12.44
CA GLU A 120 7.69 0.07 -11.66
C GLU A 120 7.57 0.50 -10.20
N THR A 121 8.71 0.86 -9.57
CA THR A 121 8.71 1.36 -8.18
C THR A 121 8.01 2.70 -8.05
N GLN A 122 8.19 3.61 -9.02
CA GLN A 122 7.48 4.89 -9.05
C GLN A 122 5.97 4.69 -9.19
N GLN A 123 5.52 3.81 -10.08
CA GLN A 123 4.10 3.50 -10.27
C GLN A 123 3.48 2.89 -9.01
N ALA A 124 4.21 2.01 -8.31
CA ALA A 124 3.76 1.46 -7.03
C ALA A 124 3.60 2.54 -5.95
N ARG A 125 4.52 3.52 -5.89
CA ARG A 125 4.43 4.66 -4.96
C ARG A 125 3.23 5.55 -5.26
N GLU A 126 2.97 5.85 -6.54
CA GLU A 126 1.82 6.66 -6.95
C GLU A 126 0.49 5.99 -6.57
N ALA A 127 0.39 4.66 -6.76
CA ALA A 127 -0.77 3.89 -6.33
C ALA A 127 -0.95 3.89 -4.80
N GLU A 128 0.15 3.83 -4.03
CA GLU A 128 0.12 3.92 -2.57
C GLU A 128 -0.32 5.30 -2.09
N VAL A 129 0.19 6.38 -2.70
CA VAL A 129 -0.25 7.76 -2.41
C VAL A 129 -1.75 7.92 -2.68
N ALA A 130 -2.23 7.49 -3.85
CA ALA A 130 -3.66 7.57 -4.18
C ALA A 130 -4.53 6.79 -3.18
N ARG A 131 -4.06 5.62 -2.71
CA ARG A 131 -4.74 4.83 -1.67
C ARG A 131 -4.79 5.56 -0.33
N LEU A 132 -3.69 6.19 0.08
CA LEU A 132 -3.62 6.97 1.32
C LEU A 132 -4.51 8.23 1.26
N GLU A 133 -4.58 8.89 0.11
CA GLU A 133 -5.47 10.02 -0.13
C GLU A 133 -6.95 9.61 -0.06
N ALA A 134 -7.32 8.46 -0.65
CA ALA A 134 -8.66 7.91 -0.52
C ALA A 134 -9.03 7.59 0.94
N GLN A 135 -8.09 7.01 1.70
CA GLN A 135 -8.28 6.76 3.13
C GLN A 135 -8.43 8.06 3.94
N LEU A 136 -7.68 9.11 3.60
CA LEU A 136 -7.82 10.42 4.24
C LEU A 136 -9.18 11.06 3.94
N ALA A 137 -9.65 10.99 2.70
CA ALA A 137 -10.96 11.49 2.32
C ALA A 137 -12.07 10.75 3.08
N GLU A 138 -11.97 9.42 3.19
CA GLU A 138 -12.91 8.62 3.96
C GLU A 138 -12.86 8.94 5.46
N ALA A 139 -11.66 9.08 6.05
CA ALA A 139 -11.48 9.43 7.45
C ALA A 139 -12.08 10.81 7.77
N LYS A 140 -11.85 11.82 6.90
CA LYS A 140 -12.48 13.14 7.02
C LYS A 140 -14.00 13.06 6.96
N ARG A 141 -14.55 12.26 6.06
CA ARG A 141 -16.01 12.05 5.96
C ARG A 141 -16.56 11.42 7.23
N ARG A 142 -15.91 10.37 7.75
CA ARG A 142 -16.32 9.69 8.99
C ARG A 142 -16.21 10.62 10.20
N ALA A 143 -15.16 11.44 10.28
CA ALA A 143 -15.00 12.43 11.35
C ALA A 143 -16.11 13.49 11.30
N LYS A 144 -16.45 13.99 10.10
CA LYS A 144 -17.56 14.92 9.94
C LYS A 144 -18.90 14.31 10.39
N GLN A 145 -19.18 13.08 9.96
CA GLN A 145 -20.39 12.34 10.37
C GLN A 145 -20.43 12.09 11.89
N ALA A 146 -19.29 11.86 12.53
CA ALA A 146 -19.22 11.69 13.97
C ALA A 146 -19.52 13.00 14.72
N LEU A 147 -19.04 14.14 14.20
CA LEU A 147 -19.37 15.47 14.74
C LEU A 147 -20.86 15.79 14.57
N GLU A 148 -21.42 15.55 13.39
CA GLU A 148 -22.86 15.73 13.14
C GLU A 148 -23.70 14.88 14.13
N ARG A 149 -23.36 13.60 14.29
CA ARG A 149 -24.04 12.73 15.27
C ARG A 149 -23.86 13.18 16.71
N ARG A 150 -22.68 13.68 17.07
CA ARG A 150 -22.43 14.22 18.43
C ARG A 150 -23.34 15.41 18.69
N GLU A 151 -23.46 16.34 17.75
CA GLU A 151 -24.34 17.50 17.86
C GLU A 151 -25.80 17.06 18.00
N GLU A 152 -26.26 16.11 17.18
CA GLU A 152 -27.61 15.52 17.28
C GLU A 152 -27.87 14.91 18.68
N TYR A 153 -26.91 14.17 19.23
CA TYR A 153 -27.04 13.58 20.56
C TYR A 153 -27.02 14.62 21.68
N GLU A 154 -26.17 15.65 21.59
CA GLU A 154 -26.16 16.75 22.54
C GLU A 154 -27.47 17.55 22.50
N GLU A 155 -28.03 17.78 21.31
CA GLU A 155 -29.33 18.44 21.15
C GLU A 155 -30.45 17.60 21.75
N ARG A 156 -30.49 16.29 21.47
CA ARG A 156 -31.43 15.36 22.08
C ARG A 156 -31.32 15.35 23.60
N ALA A 157 -30.10 15.36 24.15
CA ALA A 157 -29.89 15.45 25.59
C ALA A 157 -30.43 16.75 26.18
N ARG A 158 -30.25 17.89 25.50
CA ARG A 158 -30.81 19.19 25.92
C ARG A 158 -32.33 19.18 25.90
N MET A 159 -32.94 18.65 24.83
CA MET A 159 -34.40 18.54 24.69
C MET A 159 -35.03 17.69 25.80
N LEU A 160 -34.31 16.70 26.34
CA LEU A 160 -34.80 15.83 27.41
C LEU A 160 -34.48 16.37 28.82
N SER A 161 -33.32 17.01 28.99
CA SER A 161 -32.87 17.48 30.29
C SER A 161 -33.68 18.66 30.82
N ALA A 162 -34.14 19.58 29.95
CA ALA A 162 -34.95 20.71 30.38
C ALA A 162 -36.34 20.27 30.92
N PRO A 163 -37.15 19.46 30.19
CA PRO A 163 -38.41 18.94 30.71
C PRO A 163 -38.24 18.10 31.98
N ALA A 164 -37.17 17.30 32.09
CA ALA A 164 -36.90 16.53 33.30
C ALA A 164 -36.68 17.43 34.54
N LYS A 165 -36.04 18.60 34.36
CA LYS A 165 -35.85 19.57 35.43
C LYS A 165 -37.16 20.24 35.83
N ASP A 166 -37.99 20.57 34.84
CA ASP A 166 -39.30 21.20 35.06
C ASP A 166 -40.23 20.24 35.81
N LEU A 167 -40.33 18.97 35.38
CA LEU A 167 -41.11 17.93 36.07
C LEU A 167 -40.64 17.70 37.52
N ARG A 168 -39.34 17.74 37.79
CA ARG A 168 -38.83 17.67 39.18
C ARG A 168 -39.20 18.89 40.01
N SER A 169 -39.26 20.07 39.39
CA SER A 169 -39.66 21.28 40.09
C SER A 169 -41.15 21.25 40.42
N GLU A 170 -41.97 20.72 39.52
CA GLU A 170 -43.41 20.52 39.72
C GLU A 170 -43.68 19.46 40.79
N ALA A 171 -43.00 18.32 40.74
CA ALA A 171 -43.07 17.29 41.78
C ALA A 171 -42.74 17.86 43.17
N LYS A 172 -41.69 18.68 43.29
CA LYS A 172 -41.35 19.37 44.56
C LYS A 172 -42.40 20.40 45.00
N ARG A 173 -43.10 21.03 44.06
CA ARG A 173 -44.20 21.96 44.36
C ARG A 173 -45.40 21.20 44.90
N LEU A 174 -45.82 20.15 44.20
CA LEU A 174 -46.92 19.27 44.58
C LEU A 174 -46.66 18.56 45.92
N GLU A 175 -45.42 18.16 46.20
CA GLU A 175 -45.03 17.59 47.49
C GLU A 175 -45.27 18.58 48.64
N LYS A 176 -44.83 19.84 48.49
CA LYS A 176 -45.08 20.89 49.48
C LYS A 176 -46.56 21.22 49.65
N GLU A 177 -47.33 21.16 48.57
CA GLU A 177 -48.78 21.37 48.60
C GLU A 177 -49.49 20.21 49.32
N ALA A 178 -49.08 18.97 49.05
CA ALA A 178 -49.55 17.78 49.76
C ALA A 178 -49.23 17.83 51.26
N GLU A 179 -48.00 18.21 51.63
CA GLU A 179 -47.59 18.40 53.04
C GLU A 179 -48.48 19.44 53.75
N ARG A 180 -48.77 20.57 53.08
CA ARG A 180 -49.65 21.61 53.62
C ARG A 180 -51.09 21.11 53.78
N ALA A 181 -51.62 20.38 52.80
CA ALA A 181 -52.95 19.79 52.88
C ALA A 181 -53.04 18.75 54.01
N GLN A 182 -52.02 17.90 54.18
CA GLN A 182 -51.94 16.97 55.32
C GLN A 182 -51.84 17.71 56.66
N ALA A 183 -51.05 18.78 56.75
CA ALA A 183 -50.93 19.57 57.97
C ALA A 183 -52.29 20.17 58.37
N ARG A 184 -53.00 20.78 57.41
CA ARG A 184 -54.36 21.31 57.63
C ARG A 184 -55.35 20.22 58.04
N ALA A 185 -55.31 19.05 57.41
CA ALA A 185 -56.16 17.93 57.78
C ALA A 185 -55.85 17.40 59.19
N ARG A 186 -54.58 17.43 59.63
CA ARG A 186 -54.18 17.07 61.00
C ARG A 186 -54.62 18.13 62.01
N GLU A 187 -54.52 19.42 61.68
CA GLU A 187 -55.02 20.51 62.51
C GLU A 187 -56.54 20.43 62.70
N MET A 188 -57.29 20.17 61.62
CA MET A 188 -58.74 19.93 61.70
C MET A 188 -59.07 18.71 62.56
N ALA A 189 -58.33 17.60 62.43
CA ALA A 189 -58.52 16.42 63.27
C ALA A 189 -58.27 16.72 64.76
N LYS A 190 -57.24 17.50 65.10
CA LYS A 190 -56.99 17.95 66.48
C LYS A 190 -58.08 18.88 66.99
N SER A 191 -58.59 19.77 66.15
CA SER A 191 -59.72 20.65 66.49
C SER A 191 -60.99 19.85 66.77
N LEU A 192 -61.21 18.74 66.07
CA LEU A 192 -62.35 17.83 66.30
C LEU A 192 -62.21 17.11 67.65
N GLU A 193 -61.02 16.64 68.02
CA GLU A 193 -60.77 16.00 69.32
C GLU A 193 -61.03 16.93 70.53
N GLY A 194 -60.90 18.25 70.34
CA GLY A 194 -61.15 19.26 71.37
C GLY A 194 -62.59 19.79 71.46
N MET A 195 -63.51 19.34 70.59
CA MET A 195 -64.91 19.78 70.60
C MET A 195 -65.74 18.96 71.60
N GLU A 196 -66.37 19.62 72.57
CA GLU A 196 -67.31 18.99 73.50
C GLU A 196 -68.67 18.72 72.82
N GLU A 197 -69.30 17.58 73.12
CA GLU A 197 -70.57 17.15 72.52
C GLU A 197 -71.76 18.01 72.98
N GLY A 198 -71.94 19.18 72.36
CA GLY A 198 -73.11 20.05 72.54
C GLY A 198 -74.20 19.85 71.46
N PRO A 199 -75.45 20.29 71.71
CA PRO A 199 -76.50 20.34 70.69
C PRO A 199 -76.11 21.38 69.61
N GLY A 200 -75.72 20.90 68.44
CA GLY A 200 -75.14 21.69 67.33
C GLY A 200 -73.71 21.26 66.96
N ALA A 201 -72.95 20.68 67.92
CA ALA A 201 -71.59 20.22 67.69
C ALA A 201 -71.52 19.01 66.75
N ARG A 202 -72.58 18.20 66.67
CA ARG A 202 -72.61 17.00 65.81
C ARG A 202 -72.60 17.30 64.32
N GLU A 203 -73.30 18.35 63.86
CA GLU A 203 -73.28 18.75 62.45
C GLU A 203 -71.94 19.39 62.08
N GLU A 204 -71.43 20.31 62.91
CA GLU A 204 -70.14 20.95 62.69
C GLU A 204 -68.97 19.94 62.73
N MET A 205 -69.01 18.98 63.66
CA MET A 205 -68.08 17.86 63.67
C MET A 205 -68.15 17.08 62.37
N ARG A 206 -69.35 16.72 61.89
CA ARG A 206 -69.52 15.94 60.67
C ARG A 206 -68.97 16.65 59.43
N GLU A 207 -69.21 17.96 59.30
CA GLU A 207 -68.67 18.77 58.20
C GLU A 207 -67.14 18.87 58.25
N LYS A 208 -66.56 19.14 59.42
CA LYS A 208 -65.11 19.21 59.60
C LYS A 208 -64.43 17.86 59.36
N THR A 209 -65.05 16.75 59.74
CA THR A 209 -64.52 15.40 59.44
C THR A 209 -64.51 15.14 57.94
N GLN A 210 -65.59 15.49 57.23
CA GLN A 210 -65.65 15.37 55.76
C GLN A 210 -64.61 16.25 55.06
N GLN A 211 -64.39 17.48 55.55
CA GLN A 211 -63.35 18.37 55.01
C GLN A 211 -61.94 17.83 55.28
N ALA A 212 -61.68 17.28 56.47
CA ALA A 212 -60.40 16.66 56.79
C ALA A 212 -60.13 15.40 55.94
N GLU A 213 -61.16 14.58 55.69
CA GLU A 213 -61.08 13.43 54.79
C GLU A 213 -60.85 13.86 53.33
N ALA A 214 -61.55 14.90 52.86
CA ALA A 214 -61.33 15.48 51.54
C ALA A 214 -59.89 15.98 51.36
N LEU A 215 -59.35 16.75 52.32
CA LEU A 215 -57.96 17.22 52.29
C LEU A 215 -56.94 16.08 52.34
N ARG A 216 -57.22 14.99 53.07
CA ARG A 216 -56.38 13.79 53.05
C ARG A 216 -56.42 13.09 51.69
N GLY A 217 -57.60 13.02 51.07
CA GLY A 217 -57.79 12.49 49.73
C GLY A 217 -57.03 13.30 48.68
N GLU A 218 -57.15 14.62 48.70
CA GLU A 218 -56.40 15.54 47.82
C GLU A 218 -54.89 15.41 48.01
N ALA A 219 -54.41 15.34 49.27
CA ALA A 219 -53.00 15.11 49.55
C ALA A 219 -52.50 13.76 49.00
N ALA A 220 -53.30 12.69 49.14
CA ALA A 220 -52.95 11.39 48.59
C ALA A 220 -52.89 11.40 47.05
N GLN A 221 -53.81 12.12 46.40
CA GLN A 221 -53.79 12.31 44.95
C GLN A 221 -52.56 13.09 44.49
N MET A 222 -52.21 14.18 45.18
CA MET A 222 -50.99 14.96 44.90
C MET A 222 -49.73 14.11 45.07
N VAL A 223 -49.61 13.32 46.15
CA VAL A 223 -48.47 12.39 46.33
C VAL A 223 -48.39 11.36 45.19
N GLY A 224 -49.54 10.85 44.71
CA GLY A 224 -49.59 9.98 43.54
C GLY A 224 -49.15 10.67 42.24
N GLN A 225 -49.42 11.98 42.09
CA GLN A 225 -48.92 12.77 40.97
C GLN A 225 -47.41 13.02 41.06
N VAL A 226 -46.88 13.37 42.24
CA VAL A 226 -45.44 13.52 42.51
C VAL A 226 -44.69 12.26 42.08
N GLY A 227 -45.16 11.08 42.48
CA GLY A 227 -44.51 9.82 42.11
C GLY A 227 -44.41 9.61 40.59
N ARG A 228 -45.48 9.94 39.85
CA ARG A 228 -45.51 9.83 38.38
C ARG A 228 -44.58 10.84 37.71
N GLU A 229 -44.59 12.09 38.16
CA GLU A 229 -43.73 13.14 37.60
C GLU A 229 -42.25 12.89 37.90
N GLU A 230 -41.92 12.40 39.09
CA GLU A 230 -40.56 11.99 39.42
C GLU A 230 -40.08 10.81 38.58
N GLU A 231 -40.91 9.78 38.40
CA GLU A 231 -40.57 8.61 37.58
C GLU A 231 -40.34 9.02 36.12
N GLN A 232 -41.22 9.87 35.57
CA GLN A 232 -41.08 10.42 34.23
C GLN A 232 -39.81 11.27 34.10
N ALA A 233 -39.50 12.13 35.08
CA ALA A 233 -38.28 12.92 35.08
C ALA A 233 -37.01 12.06 35.19
N ARG A 234 -37.04 10.97 35.96
CA ARG A 234 -35.93 10.01 36.04
C ARG A 234 -35.72 9.30 34.71
N ALA A 235 -36.80 8.87 34.04
CA ALA A 235 -36.72 8.24 32.72
C ALA A 235 -36.12 9.20 31.68
N MET A 236 -36.60 10.45 31.62
CA MET A 236 -36.06 11.47 30.70
C MET A 236 -34.60 11.80 30.99
N GLN A 237 -34.19 11.88 32.27
CA GLN A 237 -32.78 12.10 32.60
C GLN A 237 -31.91 10.90 32.20
N ALA A 238 -32.35 9.67 32.42
CA ALA A 238 -31.62 8.47 32.01
C ALA A 238 -31.43 8.42 30.48
N GLU A 239 -32.45 8.81 29.71
CA GLU A 239 -32.34 8.94 28.26
C GLU A 239 -31.39 10.07 27.83
N ALA A 240 -31.40 11.21 28.52
CA ALA A 240 -30.46 12.30 28.27
C ALA A 240 -29.00 11.89 28.55
N GLU A 241 -28.77 11.18 29.66
CA GLU A 241 -27.45 10.65 30.01
C GLU A 241 -26.96 9.62 28.99
N LYS A 242 -27.84 8.74 28.52
CA LYS A 242 -27.53 7.79 27.44
C LYS A 242 -27.18 8.51 26.14
N ALA A 243 -27.90 9.56 25.77
CA ALA A 243 -27.57 10.37 24.60
C ALA A 243 -26.19 11.05 24.75
N LEU A 244 -25.87 11.61 25.92
CA LEU A 244 -24.54 12.17 26.19
C LEU A 244 -23.43 11.11 26.13
N GLN A 245 -23.69 9.89 26.58
CA GLN A 245 -22.72 8.80 26.46
C GLN A 245 -22.47 8.45 24.98
N LEU A 246 -23.52 8.38 24.16
CA LEU A 246 -23.38 8.17 22.72
C LEU A 246 -22.62 9.32 22.03
N ALA A 247 -22.82 10.56 22.47
CA ALA A 247 -22.04 11.70 21.99
C ALA A 247 -20.54 11.55 22.30
N ARG A 248 -20.21 11.11 23.52
CA ARG A 248 -18.81 10.85 23.93
C ARG A 248 -18.18 9.71 23.13
N ASP A 249 -18.91 8.62 22.92
CA ASP A 249 -18.42 7.48 22.15
C ASP A 249 -18.21 7.85 20.67
N ALA A 250 -19.06 8.71 20.10
CA ALA A 250 -18.87 9.25 18.76
C ALA A 250 -17.58 10.08 18.63
N VAL A 251 -17.26 10.91 19.64
CA VAL A 251 -16.00 11.66 19.69
C VAL A 251 -14.80 10.72 19.79
N ARG A 252 -14.84 9.73 20.69
CA ARG A 252 -13.74 8.76 20.85
C ARG A 252 -13.44 8.02 19.54
N HIS A 253 -14.48 7.55 18.85
CA HIS A 253 -14.32 6.89 17.57
C HIS A 253 -13.74 7.83 16.49
N ALA A 254 -14.07 9.13 16.51
CA ALA A 254 -13.46 10.11 15.63
C ALA A 254 -11.97 10.33 15.94
N ASP A 255 -11.58 10.38 17.22
CA ASP A 255 -10.19 10.51 17.67
C ASP A 255 -9.35 9.27 17.32
N GLU A 256 -9.92 8.07 17.43
CA GLU A 256 -9.29 6.81 17.01
C GLU A 256 -9.00 6.83 15.51
N LEU A 257 -9.98 7.22 14.68
CA LEU A 257 -9.78 7.36 13.24
C LEU A 257 -8.72 8.42 12.89
N ALA A 258 -8.69 9.54 13.61
CA ALA A 258 -7.67 10.56 13.42
C ALA A 258 -6.28 10.00 13.76
N THR A 259 -6.15 9.26 14.88
CA THR A 259 -4.90 8.64 15.31
C THR A 259 -4.38 7.63 14.30
N GLU A 260 -5.25 6.75 13.79
CA GLU A 260 -4.88 5.80 12.74
C GLU A 260 -4.40 6.50 11.46
N TYR A 261 -5.05 7.60 11.07
CA TYR A 261 -4.63 8.40 9.92
C TYR A 261 -3.22 8.97 10.12
N TRP A 262 -2.95 9.61 11.26
CA TRP A 262 -1.63 10.18 11.55
C TRP A 262 -0.53 9.13 11.54
N LYS A 263 -0.80 7.97 12.14
CA LYS A 263 0.14 6.83 12.13
C LYS A 263 0.46 6.38 10.71
N ARG A 264 -0.54 6.17 9.86
CA ARG A 264 -0.32 5.76 8.45
C ARG A 264 0.42 6.83 7.65
N ARG A 265 0.13 8.11 7.89
CA ARG A 265 0.84 9.22 7.26
C ARG A 265 2.33 9.21 7.63
N ASP A 266 2.64 8.99 8.90
CA ASP A 266 4.03 8.97 9.37
C ASP A 266 4.77 7.73 8.85
N GLU A 267 4.10 6.57 8.78
CA GLU A 267 4.63 5.36 8.13
C GLU A 267 4.94 5.59 6.64
N ALA A 268 4.02 6.24 5.90
CA ALA A 268 4.22 6.59 4.50
C ALA A 268 5.39 7.54 4.28
N LYS A 269 5.53 8.57 5.13
CA LYS A 269 6.68 9.48 5.11
C LYS A 269 8.00 8.76 5.40
N ALA A 270 8.00 7.83 6.35
CA ALA A 270 9.18 7.03 6.68
C ALA A 270 9.59 6.12 5.51
N MET A 271 8.63 5.54 4.79
CA MET A 271 8.88 4.78 3.56
C MET A 271 9.47 5.66 2.47
N GLU A 272 8.91 6.86 2.24
CA GLU A 272 9.45 7.81 1.25
C GLU A 272 10.88 8.24 1.59
N ALA A 273 11.18 8.48 2.86
CA ALA A 273 12.52 8.86 3.32
C ALA A 273 13.55 7.74 3.17
N ARG A 274 13.16 6.47 3.36
CA ARG A 274 14.04 5.30 3.14
C ARG A 274 14.32 5.01 1.66
N ALA A 275 13.50 5.56 0.78
CA ALA A 275 13.53 5.26 -0.64
C ALA A 275 14.12 6.41 -1.48
N LYS A 276 14.63 7.46 -0.81
CA LYS A 276 15.52 8.52 -1.31
C LYS A 276 16.95 8.21 -0.89
#